data_AF-A0AAD1WMG7-F1
#
_entry.id   AF-A0AAD1WMG7-F1
#
_cell.length_a   1.000
_cell.length_b   1.000
_cell.length_c   1.000
_cell.angle_alpha   90.00
_cell.angle_beta   90.00
_cell.angle_gamma   90.00
#
_symmetry.space_group_name_H-M   'P 1'
#
loop_
_entity.id
_entity.type
_entity.pdbx_description
1 polymer ?
#
loop_
_entity_poly.entity_id
_entity_poly.type
_entity_poly.pdbx_seq_one_letter_code
_entity_poly.pdbx_strand_id
1 'polypeptide(L)'
;MISGRVYPERGLECSGRDWSKTEDPTLSQLDGFDHWNVIHGGDGWVVENNRCPVEGAESQTCFVTSFFWCSKSQTIDLLKEGFCEHYLDVHQPPIVISDWVAGREDCGCMYEINIHLLAADRQSIKTFSNPTLQIDQWNNQIYHQVSHVFENYGPGVRFVQFSHKGKDTLFWKGWYGARITNTSVTVRCNVNENQRVAC
;
A
#
# COMPACT_ATOMS: atom_id res chain seq x y z
N MET A 1 -5.54 -2.90 12.33
CA MET A 1 -6.45 -1.84 11.80
C MET A 1 -5.60 -0.74 11.16
N ILE A 2 -6.16 0.15 10.34
CA ILE A 2 -5.38 1.22 9.69
C ILE A 2 -5.62 2.54 10.42
N SER A 3 -4.55 3.24 10.81
CA SER A 3 -4.65 4.62 11.27
C SER A 3 -4.73 5.55 10.06
N GLY A 4 -5.81 6.33 9.99
CA GLY A 4 -5.95 7.42 9.05
C GLY A 4 -6.70 8.55 9.72
N ARG A 5 -6.10 9.75 9.76
CA ARG A 5 -6.83 10.98 10.03
C ARG A 5 -7.48 11.45 8.74
N VAL A 6 -8.81 11.33 8.71
CA VAL A 6 -9.84 12.30 8.29
C VAL A 6 -11.02 11.46 7.84
N TYR A 7 -12.02 11.34 8.70
CA TYR A 7 -13.34 10.89 8.29
C TYR A 7 -13.90 11.96 7.35
N PRO A 8 -14.30 11.63 6.11
CA PRO A 8 -15.23 12.51 5.43
C PRO A 8 -16.51 12.53 6.29
N GLU A 9 -16.92 13.73 6.69
CA GLU A 9 -18.27 13.89 7.22
C GLU A 9 -19.24 13.28 6.21
N ARG A 10 -20.16 12.44 6.68
CA ARG A 10 -21.03 11.63 5.82
C ARG A 10 -21.65 12.50 4.73
N GLY A 11 -21.35 12.19 3.48
CA GLY A 11 -21.93 12.89 2.32
C GLY A 11 -21.18 14.14 1.86
N LEU A 12 -19.90 14.34 2.20
CA LEU A 12 -19.13 15.48 1.71
C LEU A 12 -18.14 15.12 0.58
N GLU A 13 -18.31 15.88 -0.51
CA GLU A 13 -17.31 16.41 -1.43
C GLU A 13 -15.86 16.21 -0.97
N CYS A 14 -14.99 15.79 -1.89
CA CYS A 14 -13.55 15.96 -1.77
C CYS A 14 -13.24 17.39 -1.28
N SER A 15 -12.86 17.55 0.00
CA SER A 15 -12.86 18.85 0.69
C SER A 15 -11.65 19.73 0.32
N GLY A 16 -11.24 19.70 -0.95
CA GLY A 16 -10.01 20.32 -1.45
C GLY A 16 -8.71 19.72 -0.89
N ARG A 17 -8.78 18.61 -0.15
CA ARG A 17 -7.62 17.92 0.44
C ARG A 17 -7.63 16.46 0.06
N ASP A 18 -6.46 15.94 -0.29
CA ASP A 18 -6.26 14.54 -0.60
C ASP A 18 -6.68 13.66 0.58
N TRP A 19 -7.41 12.60 0.27
CA TRP A 19 -7.69 11.53 1.23
C TRP A 19 -6.56 10.51 1.14
N SER A 20 -6.05 10.07 2.28
CA SER A 20 -5.00 9.05 2.32
C SER A 20 -5.27 8.03 3.42
N LYS A 21 -4.90 6.79 3.14
CA LYS A 21 -4.93 5.67 4.07
C LYS A 21 -3.59 4.96 4.03
N THR A 22 -2.88 4.96 5.15
CA THR A 22 -1.51 4.46 5.27
C THR A 22 -1.46 3.28 6.23
N GLU A 23 -0.72 2.23 5.90
CA GLU A 23 -0.53 1.11 6.82
C GLU A 23 0.26 1.51 8.07
N ASP A 24 -0.07 0.89 9.20
CA ASP A 24 0.71 0.99 10.43
C ASP A 24 1.16 -0.42 10.86
N PRO A 25 2.45 -0.75 10.68
CA PRO A 25 2.97 -2.05 11.08
C PRO A 25 2.89 -2.34 12.58
N THR A 26 2.86 -1.31 13.44
CA THR A 26 2.78 -1.49 14.89
C THR A 26 1.46 -2.12 15.32
N LEU A 27 0.38 -1.82 14.60
CA LEU A 27 -0.93 -2.43 14.85
C LEU A 27 -0.92 -3.92 14.52
N SER A 28 -0.19 -4.33 13.47
CA SER A 28 -0.06 -5.74 13.10
C SER A 28 0.77 -6.57 14.09
N GLN A 29 1.66 -5.92 14.85
CA GLN A 29 2.34 -6.57 15.98
C GLN A 29 1.36 -6.89 17.13
N LEU A 30 0.31 -6.09 17.29
CA LEU A 30 -0.70 -6.26 18.35
C LEU A 30 -1.85 -7.19 17.92
N ASP A 31 -2.33 -7.02 16.69
CA ASP A 31 -3.49 -7.73 16.15
C ASP A 31 -3.13 -8.96 15.30
N GLY A 32 -1.85 -9.35 15.25
CA GLY A 32 -1.42 -10.58 14.58
C GLY A 32 -1.73 -10.62 13.08
N PHE A 33 -1.84 -9.46 12.42
CA PHE A 33 -2.21 -9.32 11.02
C PHE A 33 -3.68 -9.63 10.70
N ASP A 34 -4.60 -9.55 11.66
CA ASP A 34 -6.03 -9.89 11.49
C ASP A 34 -6.75 -9.15 10.34
N HIS A 35 -6.19 -8.03 9.86
CA HIS A 35 -6.75 -7.22 8.76
C HIS A 35 -6.08 -7.43 7.40
N TRP A 36 -5.20 -8.42 7.32
CA TRP A 36 -4.45 -8.76 6.13
C TRP A 36 -4.79 -10.19 5.71
N ASN A 37 -4.85 -10.41 4.40
CA ASN A 37 -4.73 -11.76 3.87
C ASN A 37 -3.25 -12.07 3.67
N VAL A 38 -2.68 -12.92 4.53
CA VAL A 38 -1.24 -13.14 4.68
C VAL A 38 -0.85 -14.55 4.26
N ILE A 39 0.28 -14.67 3.55
CA ILE A 39 0.98 -15.91 3.27
C ILE A 39 2.38 -15.79 3.87
N HIS A 40 2.75 -16.76 4.70
CA HIS A 40 4.05 -16.85 5.34
C HIS A 40 4.95 -17.86 4.61
N GLY A 41 6.07 -17.38 4.08
CA GLY A 41 7.18 -18.23 3.62
C GLY A 41 8.30 -18.26 4.65
N GLY A 42 9.02 -19.37 4.77
CA GLY A 42 10.15 -19.48 5.69
C GLY A 42 9.72 -19.29 7.15
N ASP A 43 10.41 -18.39 7.87
CA ASP A 43 10.05 -18.01 9.25
C ASP A 43 8.92 -16.95 9.29
N GLY A 44 8.30 -16.64 8.16
CA GLY A 44 7.12 -15.78 8.05
C GLY A 44 7.43 -14.28 8.07
N TRP A 45 6.42 -13.50 8.45
CA TRP A 45 6.52 -12.04 8.58
C TRP A 45 6.87 -11.69 10.03
N VAL A 46 7.70 -10.67 10.20
CA VAL A 46 7.93 -10.03 11.51
C VAL A 46 7.80 -8.52 11.37
N VAL A 47 7.50 -7.84 12.46
CA VAL A 47 7.55 -6.37 12.55
C VAL A 47 8.85 -5.98 13.25
N GLU A 48 9.63 -5.10 12.63
CA GLU A 48 10.88 -4.54 13.18
C GLU A 48 10.90 -3.01 13.06
N ASN A 49 11.83 -2.36 13.77
CA ASN A 49 12.14 -0.96 13.54
C ASN A 49 12.81 -0.77 12.16
N ASN A 50 12.56 0.37 11.53
CA ASN A 50 13.27 0.78 10.32
C ASN A 50 14.77 0.91 10.62
N ARG A 51 15.62 0.47 9.68
CA ARG A 51 17.08 0.64 9.81
C ARG A 51 17.55 2.06 9.49
N CYS A 52 16.84 2.73 8.60
CA CYS A 52 16.99 4.14 8.29
C CYS A 52 15.61 4.81 8.36
N PRO A 53 15.52 6.06 8.86
CA PRO A 53 14.25 6.77 8.90
C PRO A 53 13.61 6.90 7.51
N VAL A 54 12.29 6.70 7.44
CA VAL A 54 11.50 6.97 6.25
C VAL A 54 10.79 8.31 6.45
N GLU A 55 11.14 9.30 5.62
CA GLU A 55 10.56 10.63 5.69
C GLU A 55 9.04 10.59 5.45
N GLY A 56 8.28 11.30 6.28
CA GLY A 56 6.82 11.36 6.18
C GLY A 56 6.07 10.11 6.67
N ALA A 57 6.77 9.04 7.09
CA ALA A 57 6.10 7.88 7.68
C ALA A 57 5.64 8.17 9.11
N GLU A 58 4.36 7.89 9.39
CA GLU A 58 3.76 8.08 10.74
C GLU A 58 4.41 7.18 11.79
N SER A 59 4.86 5.99 11.38
CA SER A 59 5.59 5.04 12.22
C SER A 59 6.94 4.69 11.59
N GLN A 60 7.97 4.51 12.42
CA GLN A 60 9.31 4.09 12.02
C GLN A 60 9.54 2.58 12.21
N THR A 61 8.51 1.80 11.88
CA THR A 61 8.52 0.33 11.87
C THR A 61 8.23 -0.20 10.48
N CYS A 62 8.66 -1.42 10.19
CA CYS A 62 8.44 -2.09 8.91
C CYS A 62 8.08 -3.57 9.11
N PHE A 63 7.43 -4.12 8.10
CA PHE A 63 7.26 -5.55 7.92
C PHE A 63 8.51 -6.14 7.27
N VAL A 64 9.04 -7.24 7.79
CA VAL A 64 10.21 -7.91 7.25
C VAL A 64 9.87 -9.33 6.83
N THR A 65 10.25 -9.68 5.60
CA THR A 65 10.05 -11.02 5.02
C THR A 65 11.21 -11.95 5.33
N SER A 66 10.96 -13.25 5.20
CA SER A 66 11.95 -14.31 5.42
C SER A 66 12.60 -14.77 4.10
N PHE A 67 13.14 -15.99 4.06
CA PHE A 67 13.89 -16.57 2.95
C PHE A 67 13.03 -17.21 1.85
N PHE A 68 11.72 -17.35 2.08
CA PHE A 68 10.75 -17.69 1.03
C PHE A 68 9.74 -16.56 0.88
N TRP A 69 9.03 -16.56 -0.26
CA TRP A 69 8.02 -15.55 -0.56
C TRP A 69 7.00 -15.45 0.56
N CYS A 70 7.02 -14.32 1.23
CA CYS A 70 5.98 -13.88 2.15
C CYS A 70 5.15 -12.83 1.41
N SER A 71 3.82 -12.94 1.44
CA SER A 71 2.93 -11.96 0.82
C SER A 71 1.87 -11.49 1.81
N LYS A 72 1.45 -10.25 1.69
CA LYS A 72 0.24 -9.76 2.36
C LYS A 72 -0.55 -8.87 1.42
N SER A 73 -1.87 -8.92 1.56
CA SER A 73 -2.80 -8.19 0.71
C SER A 73 -3.95 -7.59 1.49
N GLN A 74 -4.48 -6.49 0.97
CA GLN A 74 -5.63 -5.82 1.53
C GLN A 74 -6.51 -5.25 0.41
N THR A 75 -7.80 -5.10 0.70
CA THR A 75 -8.76 -4.46 -0.19
C THR A 75 -9.46 -3.32 0.53
N ILE A 76 -9.36 -2.13 -0.03
CA ILE A 76 -10.00 -0.90 0.45
C ILE A 76 -11.32 -0.73 -0.30
N ASP A 77 -12.39 -0.47 0.44
CA ASP A 77 -13.73 -0.18 -0.08
C ASP A 77 -13.94 1.33 -0.13
N LEU A 78 -13.79 1.91 -1.32
CA LEU A 78 -13.81 3.36 -1.50
C LEU A 78 -15.17 3.96 -1.09
N LEU A 79 -16.27 3.21 -1.26
CA LEU A 79 -17.58 3.69 -0.84
C LEU A 79 -17.68 3.77 0.69
N LYS A 80 -17.12 2.78 1.41
CA LYS A 80 -17.05 2.81 2.88
C LYS A 80 -16.11 3.88 3.40
N GLU A 81 -15.06 4.22 2.65
CA GLU A 81 -14.19 5.36 2.97
C GLU A 81 -14.86 6.71 2.68
N GLY A 82 -16.04 6.74 2.06
CA GLY A 82 -16.88 7.93 1.88
C GLY A 82 -16.95 8.49 0.47
N PHE A 83 -16.29 7.87 -0.51
CA PHE A 83 -16.40 8.29 -1.91
C PHE A 83 -17.75 7.85 -2.50
N CYS A 84 -18.44 8.72 -3.23
CA CYS A 84 -19.65 8.33 -3.94
C CYS A 84 -19.34 7.80 -5.35
N GLU A 85 -20.24 6.97 -5.87
CA GLU A 85 -20.10 6.33 -7.18
C GLU A 85 -19.92 7.34 -8.33
N HIS A 86 -20.74 8.40 -8.34
CA HIS A 86 -20.69 9.43 -9.37
C HIS A 86 -19.31 10.09 -9.46
N TYR A 87 -18.68 10.36 -8.31
CA TYR A 87 -17.36 10.96 -8.26
C TYR A 87 -16.29 10.03 -8.86
N LEU A 88 -16.29 8.75 -8.47
CA LEU A 88 -15.35 7.76 -8.99
C LEU A 88 -15.55 7.51 -10.48
N ASP A 89 -16.79 7.53 -10.97
CA ASP A 89 -17.12 7.17 -12.35
C ASP A 89 -16.90 8.31 -13.34
N VAL A 90 -17.29 9.54 -12.96
CA VAL A 90 -17.25 10.71 -13.84
C VAL A 90 -15.97 11.49 -13.69
N HIS A 91 -15.55 11.79 -12.46
CA HIS A 91 -14.36 12.61 -12.21
C HIS A 91 -13.06 11.80 -12.24
N GLN A 92 -13.14 10.49 -11.94
CA GLN A 92 -12.01 9.57 -11.95
C GLN A 92 -10.77 10.16 -11.25
N PRO A 93 -10.89 10.60 -9.99
CA PRO A 93 -9.78 11.22 -9.26
C PRO A 93 -8.55 10.31 -9.27
N PRO A 94 -7.33 10.86 -9.41
CA PRO A 94 -6.11 10.08 -9.40
C PRO A 94 -6.01 9.24 -8.13
N ILE A 95 -5.85 7.93 -8.30
CA ILE A 95 -5.63 7.01 -7.18
C ILE A 95 -4.13 6.66 -7.18
N VAL A 96 -3.45 7.13 -6.14
CA VAL A 96 -2.02 6.93 -5.94
C VAL A 96 -1.84 5.81 -4.94
N ILE A 97 -0.95 4.87 -5.26
CA ILE A 97 -0.45 3.91 -4.29
C ILE A 97 1.05 4.12 -4.17
N SER A 98 1.54 4.23 -2.95
CA SER A 98 2.97 4.27 -2.66
C SER A 98 3.34 3.15 -1.71
N ASP A 99 4.54 2.63 -1.84
CA ASP A 99 5.13 1.68 -0.91
C ASP A 99 6.62 2.00 -0.72
N TRP A 100 7.17 1.71 0.45
CA TRP A 100 8.60 1.92 0.72
C TRP A 100 9.27 0.59 1.02
N VAL A 101 10.32 0.28 0.26
CA VAL A 101 11.03 -1.00 0.34
C VAL A 101 12.53 -0.82 0.55
N ALA A 102 13.11 -1.66 1.40
CA ALA A 102 14.55 -1.74 1.65
C ALA A 102 15.02 -3.19 1.81
N GLY A 103 16.32 -3.40 1.66
CA GLY A 103 17.01 -4.65 2.01
C GLY A 103 17.82 -4.51 3.30
N ARG A 104 18.49 -5.60 3.69
CA ARG A 104 19.60 -5.52 4.66
C ARG A 104 20.91 -5.24 3.92
N GLU A 105 21.92 -4.80 4.63
CA GLU A 105 23.24 -4.58 4.04
C GLU A 105 23.98 -5.89 3.74
N ASP A 106 23.79 -6.89 4.59
CA ASP A 106 24.47 -8.19 4.53
C ASP A 106 23.73 -9.24 3.67
N CYS A 107 22.55 -8.92 3.14
CA CYS A 107 21.79 -9.81 2.27
C CYS A 107 20.90 -9.02 1.30
N GLY A 108 20.91 -9.40 0.03
CA GLY A 108 19.97 -8.88 -0.96
C GLY A 108 18.55 -9.43 -0.76
N CYS A 109 17.58 -8.79 -1.41
CA CYS A 109 16.18 -9.20 -1.38
C CYS A 109 15.47 -8.97 -2.71
N MET A 110 14.32 -9.64 -2.87
CA MET A 110 13.39 -9.46 -3.98
C MET A 110 12.06 -8.93 -3.45
N TYR A 111 11.42 -8.06 -4.23
CA TYR A 111 10.14 -7.44 -3.92
C TYR A 111 9.24 -7.34 -5.15
N GLU A 112 7.94 -7.56 -4.96
CA GLU A 112 6.90 -7.36 -5.97
C GLU A 112 5.66 -6.72 -5.36
N ILE A 113 5.00 -5.85 -6.13
CA ILE A 113 3.67 -5.30 -5.80
C ILE A 113 2.73 -5.46 -6.98
N ASN A 114 1.50 -5.88 -6.67
CA ASN A 114 0.37 -5.98 -7.58
C ASN A 114 -0.77 -5.14 -7.03
N ILE A 115 -1.40 -4.36 -7.90
CA ILE A 115 -2.45 -3.42 -7.54
C ILE A 115 -3.58 -3.53 -8.55
N HIS A 116 -4.79 -3.68 -8.07
CA HIS A 116 -5.99 -3.78 -8.89
C HIS A 116 -7.02 -2.73 -8.45
N LEU A 117 -7.50 -1.95 -9.42
CA LEU A 117 -8.74 -1.21 -9.29
C LEU A 117 -9.87 -2.15 -9.68
N LEU A 118 -10.77 -2.43 -8.75
CA LEU A 118 -11.83 -3.43 -8.93
C LEU A 118 -13.22 -2.79 -9.00
N ALA A 119 -14.08 -3.40 -9.81
CA ALA A 119 -15.50 -3.11 -9.88
C ALA A 119 -16.28 -3.67 -8.67
N ALA A 120 -17.57 -3.33 -8.59
CA ALA A 120 -18.48 -3.82 -7.55
C ALA A 120 -18.52 -5.36 -7.45
N ASP A 121 -18.43 -6.04 -8.59
CA ASP A 121 -18.41 -7.50 -8.73
C ASP A 121 -17.01 -8.13 -8.54
N ARG A 122 -16.02 -7.32 -8.09
CA ARG A 122 -14.61 -7.70 -7.91
C ARG A 122 -13.83 -8.00 -9.19
N GLN A 123 -14.38 -7.71 -10.37
CA GLN A 123 -13.61 -7.78 -11.62
C GLN A 123 -12.59 -6.64 -11.71
N SER A 124 -11.42 -6.92 -12.27
CA SER A 124 -10.37 -5.92 -12.46
C SER A 124 -10.70 -4.97 -13.61
N ILE A 125 -10.69 -3.66 -13.33
CA ILE A 125 -10.84 -2.59 -14.32
C ILE A 125 -9.46 -2.12 -14.79
N LYS A 126 -8.54 -1.86 -13.85
CA LYS A 126 -7.15 -1.53 -14.12
C LYS A 126 -6.25 -2.33 -13.19
N THR A 127 -5.08 -2.70 -13.69
CA THR A 127 -4.06 -3.42 -12.93
C THR A 127 -2.71 -2.75 -13.14
N PHE A 128 -1.90 -2.73 -12.09
CA PHE A 128 -0.50 -2.39 -12.13
C PHE A 128 0.30 -3.48 -11.41
N SER A 129 1.45 -3.82 -11.97
CA SER A 129 2.45 -4.65 -11.33
C SER A 129 3.83 -4.12 -11.69
N ASN A 130 4.73 -4.01 -10.73
CA ASN A 130 6.13 -3.75 -11.07
C ASN A 130 6.82 -5.03 -11.54
N PRO A 131 7.87 -4.93 -12.39
CA PRO A 131 8.85 -6.00 -12.48
C PRO A 131 9.42 -6.29 -11.10
N THR A 132 9.81 -7.54 -10.84
CA THR A 132 10.47 -7.93 -9.59
C THR A 132 11.64 -7.00 -9.33
N LEU A 133 11.55 -6.22 -8.25
CA LEU A 133 12.62 -5.34 -7.81
C LEU A 133 13.61 -6.19 -7.04
N GLN A 134 14.86 -6.21 -7.50
CA GLN A 134 15.98 -6.80 -6.77
C GLN A 134 16.77 -5.68 -6.10
N ILE A 135 16.98 -5.80 -4.79
CA ILE A 135 17.88 -4.95 -4.02
C ILE A 135 19.09 -5.81 -3.70
N ASP A 136 20.26 -5.43 -4.20
CA ASP A 136 21.50 -6.17 -3.98
C ASP A 136 22.02 -5.99 -2.55
N GLN A 137 22.93 -6.85 -2.12
CA GLN A 137 23.69 -6.64 -0.89
C GLN A 137 24.53 -5.36 -0.96
N TRP A 138 24.92 -4.83 0.20
CA TRP A 138 25.65 -3.56 0.33
C TRP A 138 24.87 -2.35 -0.21
N ASN A 139 23.54 -2.35 -0.04
CA ASN A 139 22.61 -1.31 -0.51
C ASN A 139 22.47 -0.09 0.41
N ASN A 140 23.35 0.10 1.40
CA ASN A 140 23.27 1.16 2.42
C ASN A 140 21.98 1.17 3.26
N GLN A 141 21.10 0.16 3.13
CA GLN A 141 19.84 0.00 3.88
C GLN A 141 18.84 1.14 3.68
N ILE A 142 18.96 1.87 2.56
CA ILE A 142 18.09 3.00 2.24
C ILE A 142 16.75 2.47 1.70
N TYR A 143 15.65 3.09 2.13
CA TYR A 143 14.34 2.80 1.59
C TYR A 143 14.12 3.50 0.27
N HIS A 144 13.62 2.75 -0.71
CA HIS A 144 13.22 3.24 -2.02
C HIS A 144 11.71 3.28 -2.11
N GLN A 145 11.17 4.39 -2.61
CA GLN A 145 9.74 4.50 -2.85
C GLN A 145 9.37 3.85 -4.19
N VAL A 146 8.39 2.97 -4.16
CA VAL A 146 7.67 2.45 -5.32
C VAL A 146 6.32 3.14 -5.35
N SER A 147 5.97 3.79 -6.45
CA SER A 147 4.72 4.55 -6.56
C SER A 147 4.07 4.37 -7.92
N HIS A 148 2.74 4.33 -7.93
CA HIS A 148 1.94 4.30 -9.15
C HIS A 148 0.72 5.20 -9.00
N VAL A 149 0.33 5.85 -10.11
CA VAL A 149 -0.86 6.69 -10.18
C VAL A 149 -1.78 6.13 -11.25
N PHE A 150 -2.99 5.76 -10.85
CA PHE A 150 -4.06 5.45 -11.78
C PHE A 150 -4.81 6.73 -12.15
N GLU A 151 -4.83 7.04 -13.43
CA GLU A 151 -5.62 8.11 -14.03
C GLU A 151 -6.43 7.54 -15.20
N ASN A 152 -7.55 8.19 -15.53
CA ASN A 152 -8.39 7.79 -16.67
C ASN A 152 -8.71 6.28 -16.65
N TYR A 153 -9.03 5.75 -15.47
CA TYR A 153 -9.23 4.31 -15.26
C TYR A 153 -10.55 3.78 -15.80
N GLY A 154 -11.48 4.67 -16.19
CA GLY A 154 -12.82 4.34 -16.62
C GLY A 154 -13.81 4.22 -15.45
N PRO A 155 -15.12 4.21 -15.73
CA PRO A 155 -16.13 4.10 -14.68
C PRO A 155 -16.15 2.71 -14.05
N GLY A 156 -16.75 2.62 -12.86
CA GLY A 156 -17.08 1.38 -12.17
C GLY A 156 -16.14 1.01 -11.02
N VAL A 157 -15.06 1.76 -10.77
CA VAL A 157 -14.13 1.45 -9.68
C VAL A 157 -14.82 1.62 -8.33
N ARG A 158 -14.74 0.59 -7.49
CA ARG A 158 -15.30 0.56 -6.12
C ARG A 158 -14.28 0.15 -5.08
N PHE A 159 -13.24 -0.59 -5.48
CA PHE A 159 -12.22 -1.05 -4.56
C PHE A 159 -10.81 -0.84 -5.10
N VAL A 160 -9.87 -0.66 -4.18
CA VAL A 160 -8.44 -0.76 -4.43
C VAL A 160 -7.94 -2.00 -3.70
N GLN A 161 -7.50 -3.01 -4.44
CA GLN A 161 -6.82 -4.17 -3.88
C GLN A 161 -5.33 -4.05 -4.17
N PHE A 162 -4.50 -4.21 -3.14
CA PHE A 162 -3.05 -4.28 -3.31
C PHE A 162 -2.51 -5.51 -2.59
N SER A 163 -1.46 -6.07 -3.17
CA SER A 163 -0.68 -7.16 -2.60
C SER A 163 0.78 -6.88 -2.86
N HIS A 164 1.59 -6.92 -1.81
CA HIS A 164 3.03 -6.95 -1.96
C HIS A 164 3.62 -8.24 -1.39
N LYS A 165 4.82 -8.58 -1.86
CA LYS A 165 5.54 -9.75 -1.38
C LYS A 165 7.02 -9.54 -1.46
N GLY A 166 7.75 -10.28 -0.64
CA GLY A 166 9.20 -10.25 -0.61
C GLY A 166 9.81 -11.55 -0.14
N LYS A 167 11.11 -11.70 -0.43
CA LYS A 167 11.97 -12.74 0.11
C LYS A 167 13.44 -12.32 0.04
N ASP A 168 14.31 -13.05 0.68
CA ASP A 168 15.77 -12.88 0.51
C ASP A 168 16.30 -13.48 -0.81
N THR A 169 17.58 -13.21 -1.08
CA THR A 169 18.31 -13.82 -2.21
C THR A 169 19.26 -14.94 -1.80
N LEU A 170 19.62 -15.04 -0.51
CA LEU A 170 20.65 -15.96 0.00
C LEU A 170 20.10 -17.20 0.72
N PHE A 171 18.78 -17.30 0.89
CA PHE A 171 18.10 -18.38 1.60
C PHE A 171 18.59 -18.56 3.05
N TRP A 172 18.78 -17.44 3.77
CA TRP A 172 19.25 -17.44 5.13
C TRP A 172 18.10 -17.50 6.12
N LYS A 173 18.17 -18.47 7.03
CA LYS A 173 17.18 -18.62 8.10
C LYS A 173 17.04 -17.32 8.90
N GLY A 174 15.80 -16.92 9.21
CA GLY A 174 15.46 -15.65 9.83
C GLY A 174 14.85 -14.65 8.84
N TRP A 175 14.97 -13.37 9.16
CA TRP A 175 14.34 -12.26 8.43
C TRP A 175 15.38 -11.42 7.69
N TYR A 176 15.81 -11.96 6.55
CA TYR A 176 16.79 -11.34 5.64
C TYR A 176 16.17 -10.84 4.34
N GLY A 177 14.85 -10.99 4.18
CA GLY A 177 14.14 -10.57 2.99
C GLY A 177 13.85 -9.07 2.93
N ALA A 178 12.97 -8.69 2.02
CA ALA A 178 12.53 -7.32 1.85
C ALA A 178 11.87 -6.78 3.13
N ARG A 179 12.21 -5.52 3.45
CA ARG A 179 11.56 -4.69 4.43
C ARG A 179 10.57 -3.77 3.73
N ILE A 180 9.33 -3.74 4.20
CA ILE A 180 8.26 -2.97 3.56
C ILE A 180 7.55 -2.13 4.62
N THR A 181 7.29 -0.86 4.31
CA THR A 181 6.63 0.07 5.23
C THR A 181 5.96 1.21 4.49
N ASN A 182 5.14 1.98 5.21
CA ASN A 182 4.53 3.22 4.75
C ASN A 182 3.80 3.03 3.41
N THR A 183 3.21 1.85 3.21
CA THR A 183 2.27 1.59 2.12
C THR A 183 1.07 2.50 2.29
N SER A 184 0.74 3.31 1.29
CA SER A 184 -0.39 4.22 1.32
C SER A 184 -1.23 4.13 0.06
N VAL A 185 -2.54 4.33 0.20
CA VAL A 185 -3.46 4.59 -0.90
C VAL A 185 -4.03 5.99 -0.70
N THR A 186 -3.84 6.85 -1.70
CA THR A 186 -4.23 8.25 -1.67
C THR A 186 -5.14 8.55 -2.86
N VAL A 187 -6.32 9.11 -2.61
CA VAL A 187 -7.21 9.63 -3.66
C VAL A 187 -6.99 11.14 -3.71
N ARG A 188 -6.44 11.62 -4.82
CA ARG A 188 -6.17 13.05 -5.00
C ARG A 188 -7.43 13.79 -5.36
N CYS A 189 -7.75 14.83 -4.58
CA CYS A 189 -8.93 15.62 -4.82
C CYS A 189 -8.63 16.68 -5.89
N ASN A 190 -8.99 16.42 -7.14
CA ASN A 190 -8.80 17.35 -8.26
C ASN A 190 -9.89 18.44 -8.38
N VAL A 191 -10.67 18.67 -7.32
CA VAL A 191 -11.82 19.57 -7.36
C VAL A 191 -11.37 20.94 -6.86
N ASN A 192 -11.43 21.96 -7.72
CA ASN A 192 -11.28 23.36 -7.30
C ASN A 192 -12.40 23.69 -6.30
N GLU A 193 -12.10 24.44 -5.23
CA GLU A 193 -13.04 24.79 -4.13
C GLU A 193 -14.41 25.37 -4.58
N ASN A 194 -14.53 25.78 -5.86
CA ASN A 194 -15.74 26.34 -6.47
C ASN A 194 -16.58 25.35 -7.31
N GLN A 195 -16.15 24.10 -7.51
CA GLN A 195 -16.93 23.07 -8.19
C GLN A 195 -17.52 22.10 -7.17
N ARG A 196 -18.82 22.21 -6.92
CA ARG A 196 -19.55 21.20 -6.14
C ARG A 196 -19.60 19.91 -6.94
N VAL A 197 -19.00 18.85 -6.43
CA VAL A 197 -19.22 17.51 -6.97
C VAL A 197 -20.45 16.95 -6.28
N ALA A 198 -21.55 16.83 -7.03
CA ALA A 198 -22.76 16.23 -6.51
C ALA A 198 -22.53 14.72 -6.25
N CYS A 199 -22.50 14.37 -4.97
CA CYS A 199 -23.07 13.13 -4.48
C CYS A 199 -24.54 13.41 -4.11
#